data_AF-A0A8T3BEQ9-F1
#
_entry.id   AF-A0A8T3BEQ9-F1
#
_cell.length_a   1.000
_cell.length_b   1.000
_cell.length_c   1.000
_cell.angle_alpha   90.00
_cell.angle_beta   90.00
_cell.angle_gamma   90.00
#
_symmetry.space_group_name_H-M   'P 1'
#
loop_
_entity.id
_entity.type
_entity.pdbx_description
1 polymer ?
#
loop_
_entity_poly.entity_id
_entity_poly.type
_entity_poly.pdbx_seq_one_letter_code
_entity_poly.pdbx_strand_id
1 'polypeptide(L)'
;MAESEALLPDGFPAGLRVFVIDEDSVALRILEKMLLQCGYEVTISDCPLQAFELLRANIGNYDIVLIDVNLTCIDGFQFVENVSREISLPVVGKLKFSTKILNYFLYQLLFI
;
A
#
# COMPACT_ATOMS: atom_id res chain seq x y z
N MET A 1 10.02 13.77 30.68
CA MET A 1 8.84 13.19 30.03
C MET A 1 9.09 13.29 28.54
N ALA A 2 9.61 12.24 27.93
CA ALA A 2 9.79 12.14 26.48
C ALA A 2 9.02 10.91 26.05
N GLU A 3 7.93 11.13 25.32
CA GLU A 3 7.14 10.07 24.70
C GLU A 3 8.02 9.38 23.66
N SER A 4 8.06 8.06 23.71
CA SER A 4 8.88 7.22 22.85
C SER A 4 8.42 7.40 21.39
N GLU A 5 9.20 8.12 20.59
CA GLU A 5 9.17 7.95 19.14
C GLU A 5 9.57 6.50 18.87
N ALA A 6 8.62 5.71 18.36
CA ALA A 6 8.91 4.37 17.87
C ALA A 6 9.84 4.53 16.67
N LEU A 7 11.15 4.50 16.93
CA LEU A 7 12.19 4.52 15.91
C LEU A 7 11.94 3.31 15.01
N LEU A 8 11.60 3.58 13.75
CA LEU A 8 11.58 2.56 12.71
C LEU A 8 12.94 1.86 12.72
N PRO A 9 12.98 0.52 12.61
CA PRO A 9 14.24 -0.22 12.62
C PRO A 9 15.20 0.35 11.57
N ASP A 10 16.46 0.59 11.98
CA ASP A 10 17.51 1.11 11.10
C ASP A 10 17.56 0.31 9.80
N GLY A 11 17.25 0.98 8.67
CA GLY A 11 17.23 0.36 7.34
C GLY A 11 15.86 0.33 6.65
N PHE A 12 14.78 0.79 7.29
CA PHE A 12 13.51 0.97 6.59
C PHE A 12 13.60 2.15 5.61
N PRO A 13 13.31 1.96 4.30
CA PRO A 13 13.33 3.06 3.37
C PRO A 13 12.30 4.12 3.78
N ALA A 14 12.68 5.39 3.75
CA ALA A 14 11.79 6.52 4.02
C ALA A 14 11.59 7.33 2.73
N GLY A 15 10.47 8.05 2.62
CA GLY A 15 10.17 8.90 1.46
C GLY A 15 9.67 8.15 0.22
N LEU A 16 9.35 6.86 0.31
CA LEU A 16 8.67 6.15 -0.79
C LEU A 16 7.25 6.69 -0.98
N ARG A 17 6.83 6.79 -2.23
CA ARG A 17 5.48 7.15 -2.66
C ARG A 17 4.64 5.89 -2.82
N VAL A 18 3.82 5.60 -1.82
CA VAL A 18 3.04 4.37 -1.70
C VAL A 18 1.60 4.64 -2.15
N PHE A 19 1.09 3.83 -3.08
CA PHE A 19 -0.33 3.85 -3.43
C PHE A 19 -1.05 2.62 -2.87
N VAL A 20 -2.08 2.84 -2.03
CA VAL A 20 -2.83 1.77 -1.36
C VAL A 20 -4.23 1.65 -1.93
N ILE A 21 -4.65 0.43 -2.25
CA ILE A 21 -5.95 0.12 -2.86
C ILE A 21 -6.64 -0.99 -2.06
N ASP A 22 -7.79 -0.68 -1.46
CA ASP A 22 -8.60 -1.62 -0.67
C ASP A 22 -10.04 -1.10 -0.60
N GLU A 23 -11.05 -1.95 -0.86
CA GLU A 23 -12.46 -1.56 -0.80
C GLU A 23 -12.97 -1.33 0.65
N ASP A 24 -12.19 -1.72 1.67
CA ASP A 24 -12.46 -1.42 3.08
C ASP A 24 -11.83 -0.08 3.51
N SER A 25 -12.67 0.96 3.56
CA SER A 25 -12.29 2.30 4.04
C SER A 25 -11.68 2.35 5.44
N VAL A 26 -11.99 1.40 6.33
CA VAL A 26 -11.38 1.32 7.67
C VAL A 26 -9.94 0.81 7.55
N ALA A 27 -9.73 -0.24 6.76
CA ALA A 27 -8.39 -0.78 6.49
C ALA A 27 -7.49 0.27 5.84
N LEU A 28 -7.99 0.99 4.83
CA LEU A 28 -7.27 2.09 4.17
C LEU A 28 -6.77 3.15 5.16
N ARG A 29 -7.64 3.63 6.06
CA ARG A 29 -7.27 4.69 7.02
C ARG A 29 -6.25 4.21 8.05
N ILE A 30 -6.32 2.94 8.45
CA ILE A 30 -5.32 2.32 9.33
C ILE A 30 -3.98 2.26 8.61
N LEU A 31 -3.97 1.77 7.36
CA LEU A 31 -2.77 1.66 6.54
C LEU A 31 -2.12 3.02 6.26
N GLU A 32 -2.92 4.00 5.86
CA GLU A 32 -2.48 5.37 5.63
C GLU A 32 -1.74 5.92 6.85
N LYS A 33 -2.37 5.82 8.04
CA LYS A 33 -1.76 6.30 9.27
C LYS A 33 -0.44 5.59 9.59
N MET A 34 -0.39 4.26 9.43
CA MET A 34 0.82 3.48 9.70
C MET A 34 1.95 3.83 8.73
N LEU A 35 1.65 3.95 7.44
CA LEU A 35 2.64 4.24 6.41
C LEU A 35 3.16 5.68 6.52
N LEU A 36 2.29 6.65 6.87
CA LEU A 36 2.71 8.01 7.19
C LEU A 36 3.63 8.05 8.42
N GLN A 37 3.34 7.25 9.46
CA GLN A 37 4.25 7.09 10.61
C GLN A 37 5.59 6.46 10.23
N CYS A 38 5.64 5.68 9.14
CA CYS A 38 6.87 5.17 8.56
C CYS A 38 7.64 6.20 7.71
N GLY A 39 7.13 7.43 7.56
CA GLY A 39 7.76 8.47 6.74
C GLY A 39 7.53 8.28 5.23
N TYR A 40 6.48 7.57 4.83
CA TYR A 40 6.09 7.43 3.43
C TYR A 40 5.13 8.54 2.98
N GLU A 41 5.14 8.83 1.68
CA GLU A 41 4.10 9.62 1.03
C GLU A 41 3.00 8.66 0.58
N VAL A 42 1.79 8.82 1.12
CA VAL A 42 0.71 7.84 0.92
C VAL A 42 -0.41 8.43 0.09
N THR A 43 -0.81 7.73 -0.96
CA THR A 43 -2.08 7.94 -1.65
C THR A 43 -2.95 6.72 -1.39
N ILE A 44 -4.26 6.91 -1.19
CA ILE A 44 -5.22 5.83 -0.95
C ILE A 44 -6.38 5.90 -1.96
N SER A 45 -6.94 4.75 -2.31
CA SER A 45 -8.14 4.63 -3.15
C SER A 45 -9.00 3.45 -2.72
N ASP A 46 -10.28 3.69 -2.44
CA ASP A 46 -11.26 2.64 -2.12
C ASP A 46 -11.96 2.08 -3.36
N CYS A 47 -11.78 2.72 -4.51
CA CYS A 47 -12.32 2.30 -5.78
C CYS A 47 -11.21 1.76 -6.69
N PRO A 48 -11.20 0.44 -7.01
CA PRO A 48 -10.17 -0.13 -7.88
C PRO A 48 -10.18 0.43 -9.31
N LEU A 49 -11.34 0.81 -9.83
CA LEU A 49 -11.46 1.43 -11.16
C LEU A 49 -10.80 2.81 -11.18
N GLN A 50 -11.06 3.63 -10.18
CA GLN A 50 -10.41 4.93 -10.03
C GLN A 50 -8.90 4.79 -9.81
N ALA A 51 -8.48 3.77 -9.07
CA ALA A 51 -7.07 3.49 -8.85
C ALA A 51 -6.31 3.20 -10.16
N PHE A 52 -6.94 2.48 -11.09
CA PHE A 52 -6.38 2.25 -12.42
C PHE A 52 -6.19 3.55 -13.21
N GLU A 53 -7.18 4.43 -13.20
CA GLU A 53 -7.10 5.72 -13.88
C GLU A 53 -5.99 6.60 -13.27
N LEU A 54 -5.89 6.62 -11.94
CA LEU A 54 -4.86 7.34 -11.22
C LEU A 54 -3.46 6.82 -11.55
N LEU A 55 -3.27 5.50 -11.61
CA LEU A 55 -2.00 4.89 -11.98
C LEU A 55 -1.57 5.23 -13.40
N ARG A 56 -2.51 5.18 -14.36
CA ARG A 56 -2.23 5.52 -15.76
C ARG A 56 -1.96 7.01 -15.96
N ALA A 57 -2.66 7.88 -15.24
CA ALA A 57 -2.46 9.32 -15.32
C ALA A 57 -1.15 9.79 -14.67
N ASN A 58 -0.62 8.99 -13.73
CA ASN A 58 0.51 9.37 -12.88
C ASN A 58 1.65 8.32 -12.92
N ILE A 59 1.98 7.82 -14.10
CA ILE A 59 3.09 6.87 -14.28
C ILE A 59 4.39 7.49 -13.75
N GLY A 60 5.08 6.78 -12.86
CA GLY A 60 6.32 7.24 -12.22
C GLY A 60 6.13 8.09 -10.95
N ASN A 61 4.88 8.37 -10.54
CA ASN A 61 4.59 9.11 -9.30
C ASN A 61 4.51 8.21 -8.06
N TYR A 62 4.53 6.89 -8.24
CA TYR A 62 4.52 5.92 -7.15
C TYR A 62 5.74 5.03 -7.27
N ASP A 63 6.26 4.60 -6.12
CA ASP A 63 7.39 3.67 -6.03
C ASP A 63 6.90 2.25 -5.73
N ILE A 64 5.71 2.13 -5.10
CA ILE A 64 5.09 0.84 -4.76
C ILE A 64 3.56 0.95 -4.74
N VAL A 65 2.88 -0.11 -5.17
CA VAL A 65 1.42 -0.26 -5.06
C VAL A 65 1.10 -1.41 -4.11
N LEU A 66 0.32 -1.12 -3.07
CA LEU A 66 -0.22 -2.09 -2.13
C LEU A 66 -1.70 -2.31 -2.47
N ILE A 67 -2.11 -3.54 -2.75
CA ILE A 67 -3.49 -3.84 -3.16
C ILE A 67 -4.02 -5.09 -2.46
N ASP A 68 -5.26 -5.03 -1.96
CA ASP A 68 -5.98 -6.27 -1.65
C ASP A 68 -6.43 -6.92 -2.96
N VAL A 69 -6.11 -8.20 -3.16
CA VAL A 69 -6.55 -8.96 -4.34
C VAL A 69 -7.98 -9.46 -4.20
N ASN A 70 -8.58 -9.40 -3.01
CA ASN A 70 -9.97 -9.79 -2.79
C ASN A 70 -10.96 -8.66 -3.15
N LEU A 71 -10.74 -8.00 -4.29
CA LEU A 71 -11.63 -6.95 -4.78
C LEU A 71 -12.94 -7.58 -5.25
N THR A 72 -14.05 -6.97 -4.88
CA THR A 72 -15.40 -7.43 -5.27
C THR A 72 -15.81 -6.91 -6.64
N CYS A 73 -15.31 -5.74 -7.04
CA CYS A 73 -15.68 -5.10 -8.30
C CYS A 73 -14.90 -5.60 -9.52
N ILE A 74 -13.63 -5.96 -9.33
CA ILE A 74 -12.72 -6.37 -10.42
C ILE A 74 -11.92 -7.60 -10.03
N ASP A 75 -11.41 -8.33 -11.03
CA ASP A 75 -10.42 -9.37 -10.78
C ASP A 75 -9.09 -8.71 -10.35
N GLY A 76 -8.80 -8.74 -9.05
CA GLY A 76 -7.58 -8.18 -8.48
C GLY A 76 -6.30 -8.78 -9.08
N PHE A 77 -6.32 -10.02 -9.59
CA PHE A 77 -5.16 -10.58 -10.28
C PHE A 77 -4.96 -9.96 -11.66
N GLN A 78 -6.05 -9.73 -12.42
CA GLN A 78 -5.97 -8.98 -13.67
C GLN A 78 -5.53 -7.53 -13.43
N PHE A 79 -5.94 -6.93 -12.30
CA PHE A 79 -5.45 -5.61 -11.90
C PHE A 79 -3.92 -5.62 -11.81
N VAL A 80 -3.38 -6.53 -10.99
CA VAL A 80 -1.93 -6.64 -10.77
C VAL A 80 -1.20 -6.95 -12.07
N GLU A 81 -1.72 -7.84 -12.91
CA GLU A 81 -1.10 -8.19 -14.19
C GLU A 81 -1.01 -6.99 -15.13
N ASN A 82 -2.10 -6.22 -15.27
CA ASN A 82 -2.14 -5.04 -16.12
C ASN A 82 -1.18 -3.96 -15.62
N VAL A 83 -1.18 -3.68 -14.31
CA VAL A 83 -0.27 -2.68 -13.71
C VAL A 83 1.19 -3.11 -13.86
N SER A 84 1.50 -4.38 -13.64
CA SER A 84 2.87 -4.90 -13.79
C SER A 84 3.36 -4.80 -15.24
N ARG A 85 2.46 -5.06 -16.21
CA ARG A 85 2.78 -5.01 -17.64
C ARG A 85 2.90 -3.58 -18.17
N GLU A 86 1.98 -2.70 -17.79
CA GLU A 86 1.89 -1.34 -18.34
C GLU A 86 2.80 -0.33 -17.61
N ILE A 87 3.00 -0.51 -16.30
CA ILE A 87 3.54 0.53 -15.42
C ILE A 87 4.86 0.10 -14.74
N SER A 88 5.25 -1.19 -14.84
CA SER A 88 6.51 -1.73 -14.28
C SER A 88 6.74 -1.34 -12.81
N LEU A 89 5.66 -1.35 -12.01
CA LEU A 89 5.71 -1.04 -10.58
C LEU A 89 5.76 -2.33 -9.75
N PRO A 90 6.50 -2.35 -8.63
CA PRO A 90 6.36 -3.40 -7.62
C PRO A 90 4.92 -3.38 -7.06
N VAL A 91 4.21 -4.50 -7.18
CA VAL A 91 2.85 -4.66 -6.65
C VAL A 91 2.84 -5.74 -5.58
N VAL A 92 2.33 -5.40 -4.39
CA VAL A 92 2.13 -6.34 -3.27
C VAL A 92 0.65 -6.63 -3.12
N GLY A 93 0.24 -7.84 -3.54
CA GLY A 93 -1.16 -8.23 -3.73
C GLY A 93 -1.79 -9.10 -2.63
N LYS A 94 -1.42 -8.99 -1.36
CA LYS A 94 -2.15 -9.70 -0.28
C LYS A 94 -2.24 -8.85 0.97
N LEU A 95 -3.27 -8.02 1.02
CA LEU A 95 -3.62 -7.18 2.16
C LEU A 95 -4.81 -7.81 2.92
N LYS A 96 -4.59 -8.90 3.68
CA LYS A 96 -5.66 -9.43 4.53
C LYS A 96 -5.54 -8.87 5.94
N PHE A 97 -6.21 -7.77 6.24
CA PHE A 97 -6.16 -7.12 7.56
C PHE A 97 -7.21 -7.71 8.51
N SER A 98 -6.85 -8.76 9.24
CA SER A 98 -7.48 -9.06 10.54
C SER A 98 -6.71 -8.31 11.63
N THR A 99 -7.34 -7.86 12.71
CA THR A 99 -6.72 -7.11 13.82
C THR A 99 -5.49 -7.77 14.46
N LYS A 100 -5.19 -9.04 14.15
CA LYS A 100 -3.96 -9.77 14.51
C LYS A 100 -2.78 -9.60 13.53
N ILE A 101 -3.01 -9.07 12.33
CA ILE A 101 -2.06 -9.03 11.20
C ILE A 101 -1.26 -7.73 11.12
N LEU A 102 -1.61 -6.70 11.91
CA LEU A 102 -0.80 -5.47 12.02
C LEU A 102 0.68 -5.74 12.35
N ASN A 103 0.96 -6.72 13.21
CA ASN A 103 2.34 -7.11 13.52
C ASN A 103 3.04 -7.76 12.31
N TYR A 104 2.32 -8.58 11.53
CA TYR A 104 2.90 -9.32 10.41
C TYR A 104 3.22 -8.42 9.21
N PHE A 105 2.43 -7.38 8.99
CA PHE A 105 2.64 -6.43 7.89
C PHE A 105 3.90 -5.57 8.08
N LEU A 106 4.19 -5.17 9.33
CA LEU A 106 5.48 -4.58 9.71
C LEU A 106 6.66 -5.51 9.42
N TYR A 107 6.52 -6.82 9.68
CA TYR A 107 7.57 -7.79 9.36
C TYR A 107 7.79 -7.99 7.85
N GLN A 108 6.78 -7.79 7.01
CA GLN A 108 6.89 -8.11 5.58
C GLN A 108 7.49 -6.98 4.74
N LEU A 109 7.27 -5.71 5.12
CA LEU A 109 8.03 -4.59 4.55
C LEU A 109 9.50 -4.57 5.02
N LEU A 110 9.85 -5.28 6.10
CA LEU A 110 11.22 -5.42 6.62
C LEU A 110 12.14 -6.29 5.74
N PHE A 111 11.60 -6.96 4.72
CA PHE A 111 12.33 -7.87 3.83
C PHE A 111 12.23 -7.52 2.33
N ILE A 112 11.74 -6.32 2.00
CA ILE A 112 11.81 -5.74 0.65
C ILE A 112 12.93 -4.71 0.66
#